data_AF-A0A3M7TVW1-F1
#
_entry.id   AF-A0A3M7TVW1-F1
#
_cell.length_a   1.000
_cell.length_b   1.000
_cell.length_c   1.000
_cell.angle_alpha   90.00
_cell.angle_beta   90.00
_cell.angle_gamma   90.00
#
_symmetry.space_group_name_H-M   'P 1'
#
loop_
_entity.id
_entity.type
_entity.pdbx_description
1 polymer ?
#
loop_
_entity_poly.entity_id
_entity_poly.type
_entity_poly.pdbx_seq_one_letter_code
_entity_poly.pdbx_strand_id
1 'polypeptide(L)' 'MHVYLKENGFVVAGKVWQVKAYLKKLSSQHETVEQWITKGTPNPDRSQGSNIVPFPRR' A
#
# COMPACT_ATOMS: atom_id res chain seq x y z
N MET A 1 14.64 -3.89 1.32
CA MET A 1 13.48 -4.60 0.74
C MET A 1 12.30 -3.66 0.78
N HIS A 2 11.71 -3.37 -0.37
CA HIS A 2 10.58 -2.45 -0.52
C HIS A 2 9.34 -3.24 -0.92
N VAL A 3 8.19 -2.87 -0.38
CA VAL A 3 6.89 -3.49 -0.69
C VAL A 3 6.01 -2.41 -1.28
N TYR A 4 5.51 -2.65 -2.48
CA TYR A 4 4.60 -1.76 -3.19
C TYR A 4 3.24 -2.44 -3.23
N LEU A 5 2.24 -1.83 -2.63
CA LEU A 5 0.86 -2.32 -2.67
C LEU A 5 0.17 -1.78 -3.92
N LYS A 6 -0.61 -2.65 -4.58
CA LYS A 6 -1.49 -2.34 -5.70
C LYS A 6 -2.89 -2.88 -5.40
N GLU A 7 -3.88 -2.45 -6.18
CA GLU A 7 -5.28 -2.84 -5.98
C GLU A 7 -5.49 -4.37 -6.02
N ASN A 8 -4.81 -5.07 -6.93
CA ASN A 8 -4.96 -6.52 -7.11
C ASN A 8 -3.77 -7.35 -6.60
N GLY A 9 -2.83 -6.73 -5.87
CA GLY A 9 -1.57 -7.39 -5.59
C GLY A 9 -0.56 -6.55 -4.83
N PHE A 10 0.65 -7.09 -4.73
CA PHE A 10 1.79 -6.37 -4.19
C PHE A 10 3.06 -6.78 -4.93
N VAL A 11 4.06 -5.91 -4.92
CA VAL A 11 5.39 -6.16 -5.49
C VAL A 11 6.41 -6.04 -4.38
N VAL A 12 7.27 -7.05 -4.21
CA VAL A 12 8.38 -7.01 -3.24
C VAL A 12 9.70 -6.93 -4.01
N ALA A 13 10.42 -5.83 -3.83
CA ALA A 13 11.72 -5.60 -4.45
C ALA A 13 12.84 -5.65 -3.40
N GLY A 14 13.89 -6.43 -3.64
CA GLY A 14 15.04 -6.51 -2.74
C GLY A 14 15.93 -7.71 -3.00
N LYS A 15 16.82 -7.99 -2.04
CA LYS A 15 17.70 -9.16 -2.10
C LYS A 15 16.87 -10.44 -2.01
N VAL A 16 17.18 -11.44 -2.83
CA VAL A 16 16.40 -12.69 -2.97
C VAL A 16 16.11 -13.35 -1.61
N TRP A 17 17.09 -13.40 -0.71
CA TRP A 17 16.91 -13.98 0.61
C TRP A 17 15.93 -13.20 1.50
N GLN A 18 15.90 -11.87 1.38
CA GLN A 18 14.96 -11.03 2.13
C GLN A 18 13.53 -11.27 1.66
N VAL A 19 13.35 -11.35 0.34
CA VAL A 19 12.05 -11.65 -0.28
C VAL A 19 11.55 -13.02 0.19
N LYS A 20 12.41 -14.05 0.17
CA LYS A 20 12.06 -15.39 0.64
C LYS A 20 11.67 -15.41 2.12
N ALA A 21 12.43 -14.73 2.98
CA ALA A 21 12.16 -14.67 4.41
C ALA A 21 10.84 -13.92 4.69
N TYR A 22 10.59 -12.83 3.96
CA TYR A 22 9.39 -12.02 4.09
C TYR A 22 8.13 -12.81 3.69
N LEU A 23 8.13 -13.46 2.52
CA LEU A 23 7.01 -14.28 2.06
C LEU A 23 6.69 -15.43 3.03
N LYS A 24 7.71 -16.06 3.62
CA LYS A 24 7.51 -17.08 4.67
C LYS A 24 6.79 -16.51 5.90
N LYS A 25 7.22 -15.35 6.39
CA LYS A 25 6.59 -14.69 7.55
C LYS A 25 5.12 -14.35 7.27
N LEU A 26 4.83 -13.88 6.06
CA LEU A 26 3.48 -13.52 5.64
C LEU A 26 2.56 -14.72 5.48
N SER A 27 3.08 -15.83 4.95
CA SER A 27 2.34 -17.09 4.86
C SER A 27 1.91 -17.62 6.24
N SER A 28 2.62 -17.27 7.32
CA SER A 28 2.19 -17.61 8.67
C SER A 28 1.10 -16.69 9.24
N GLN A 29 0.91 -15.50 8.66
CA GLN A 29 -0.02 -14.47 9.15
C GLN A 29 -1.32 -14.39 8.35
N HIS A 30 -1.27 -14.80 7.08
CA HIS A 30 -2.37 -14.71 6.13
C HIS A 30 -2.47 -16.01 5.34
N GLU A 31 -3.68 -16.51 5.19
CA GLU A 31 -3.94 -17.72 4.41
C GLU A 31 -4.05 -17.39 2.91
N THR A 32 -4.65 -16.24 2.58
CA THR A 32 -4.79 -15.78 1.19
C THR A 32 -4.15 -14.42 0.96
N VAL A 33 -3.74 -14.18 -0.28
CA VAL A 33 -3.14 -12.92 -0.73
C VAL A 33 -4.16 -11.76 -0.64
N GLU A 34 -5.43 -12.04 -0.90
CA GLU A 34 -6.52 -11.06 -0.79
C GLU A 34 -6.64 -10.51 0.63
N GLN A 35 -6.64 -11.38 1.65
CA GLN A 35 -6.70 -10.98 3.06
C GLN A 35 -5.55 -10.05 3.47
N TRP A 36 -4.41 -10.15 2.77
CA TRP A 36 -3.27 -9.31 3.03
C TRP A 36 -3.40 -7.93 2.37
N ILE A 37 -3.81 -7.88 1.11
CA ILE A 37 -3.94 -6.62 0.35
C ILE A 37 -4.97 -5.70 1.01
N THR A 38 -6.11 -6.23 1.47
CA THR A 38 -7.20 -5.44 2.05
C THR A 38 -6.82 -4.67 3.32
N LYS A 39 -5.79 -5.12 4.05
CA LYS A 39 -5.30 -4.41 5.26
C LYS A 39 -4.34 -3.26 4.94
N GLY A 40 -3.77 -3.25 3.73
CA GLY A 40 -2.70 -2.35 3.35
C GLY A 40 -3.12 -1.19 2.44
N THR A 41 -4.32 -1.23 1.85
CA THR A 41 -4.89 -0.10 1.11
C THR A 41 -5.41 0.96 2.09
N PRO A 42 -4.75 2.14 2.23
CA PRO A 42 -5.45 3.29 2.77
C PRO A 42 -6.61 3.59 1.82
N ASN A 43 -7.84 3.51 2.33
CA ASN A 43 -9.04 3.86 1.59
C ASN A 43 -8.85 5.27 1.00
N PRO A 44 -8.88 5.46 -0.34
CA PRO A 44 -8.67 6.77 -0.94
C PRO A 44 -9.94 7.64 -0.85
N ASP A 45 -10.56 7.71 0.32
CA ASP A 45 -11.81 8.43 0.49
C ASP A 45 -11.87 9.15 1.85
N ARG A 46 -11.26 10.34 1.90
CA ARG A 46 -11.88 11.54 2.48
C ARG A 46 -10.99 12.78 2.36
N SER A 47 -11.39 13.64 1.41
CA SER A 47 -11.20 15.10 1.43
C SER A 47 -9.77 15.64 1.58
N GLN A 48 -9.03 15.68 0.47
CA GLN A 48 -8.19 16.85 0.21
C GLN A 48 -9.11 18.05 -0.02
N GLY A 49 -9.47 18.73 1.06
CA GLY A 49 -10.02 20.08 0.99
C GLY A 49 -9.00 20.95 0.27
N SER A 50 -9.35 21.40 -0.94
CA SER A 50 -8.52 22.30 -1.72
C SER A 50 -8.35 23.61 -0.95
N ASN A 51 -7.20 23.81 -0.31
CA ASN A 51 -6.77 25.09 0.24
C ASN A 51 -6.42 26.06 -0.91
N ILE A 52 -7.42 26.39 -1.74
CA ILE A 52 -7.29 27.41 -2.78
C ILE A 52 -7.82 28.69 -2.15
N VAL A 53 -6.91 29.59 -1.80
CA VAL A 53 -7.26 30.95 -1.37
C VAL A 53 -7.64 31.75 -2.62
N PRO A 54 -8.88 32.25 -2.76
CA PRO A 54 -9.26 33.03 -3.93
C PRO A 54 -8.55 34.40 -3.92
N PHE A 55 -7.97 34.77 -5.07
CA PHE A 55 -7.35 36.09 -5.24
C PHE A 55 -8.41 37.20 -5.34
N PRO A 56 -8.21 38.35 -4.66
CA PRO A 56 -9.15 39.47 -4.76
C PRO A 56 -9.02 40.14 -6.13
N ARG A 57 -10.15 40.26 -6.84
CA ARG A 57 -10.24 41.06 -8.07
C ARG A 57 -10.26 42.54 -7.68
N ARG A 58 -9.31 43.31 -8.21
CA ARG A 58 -9.30 44.78 -8.15
C ARG A 58 -10.35 45.35 -9.09
#